data_AF-A0A3N1X8I0-F1
#
_entry.id   AF-A0A3N1X8I0-F1
#
_cell.length_a   1.000
_cell.length_b   1.000
_cell.length_c   1.000
_cell.angle_alpha   90.00
_cell.angle_beta   90.00
_cell.angle_gamma   90.00
#
_symmetry.space_group_name_H-M   'P 1'
#
loop_
_entity.id
_entity.type
_entity.pdbx_description
1 polymer ?
#
loop_
_entity_poly.entity_id
_entity_poly.type
_entity_poly.pdbx_seq_one_letter_code
_entity_poly.pdbx_strand_id
1 'polypeptide(L)' 'MSTTTASPLGKAVRTADDIVYLRMSAEDKAEAKELAAAEDRTTASFVRAMYLRGVADYKNKLAILRQTS' A
#
# COMPACT_ATOMS: atom_id res chain seq x y z
N MET A 1 -36.58 -17.73 -7.79
CA MET A 1 -36.10 -16.36 -7.56
C MET A 1 -34.77 -16.46 -6.82
N SER A 2 -33.66 -16.13 -7.47
CA SER A 2 -32.34 -16.16 -6.84
C SER A 2 -31.64 -14.83 -7.10
N THR A 3 -31.53 -14.00 -6.06
CA THR A 3 -30.83 -12.71 -6.11
C THR A 3 -29.35 -12.95 -5.83
N THR A 4 -28.53 -12.87 -6.86
CA THR A 4 -27.07 -12.80 -6.75
C THR A 4 -26.68 -11.43 -6.20
N THR A 5 -26.26 -11.37 -4.94
CA THR A 5 -25.64 -10.18 -4.35
C THR A 5 -24.23 -10.06 -4.92
N ALA A 6 -24.05 -9.20 -5.94
CA ALA A 6 -22.73 -8.84 -6.42
C ALA A 6 -21.99 -8.05 -5.32
N SER A 7 -20.86 -8.57 -4.87
CA SER A 7 -19.97 -7.91 -3.91
C SER A 7 -19.28 -6.72 -4.59
N PRO A 8 -19.36 -5.47 -4.06
CA PRO A 8 -18.72 -4.33 -4.69
C PRO A 8 -17.24 -4.28 -4.24
N LEU A 9 -16.41 -5.17 -4.77
CA LEU A 9 -14.96 -5.06 -4.67
C LEU A 9 -14.35 -4.43 -5.93
N GLY A 10 -15.10 -3.56 -6.59
CA GLY A 10 -14.55 -2.60 -7.53
C GLY A 10 -14.14 -1.33 -6.79
N LYS A 11 -13.06 -1.37 -5.99
CA LYS A 11 -12.42 -0.11 -5.57
C LYS A 11 -11.98 0.58 -6.84
N ALA A 12 -12.59 1.73 -7.15
CA ALA A 12 -12.17 2.59 -8.24
C ALA A 12 -10.64 2.69 -8.22
N VAL A 13 -10.00 2.18 -9.28
CA VAL A 13 -8.58 2.37 -9.50
C VAL A 13 -8.44 3.87 -9.68
N ARG A 14 -8.06 4.58 -8.61
CA ARG A 14 -7.63 5.97 -8.73
C ARG A 14 -6.48 5.92 -9.73
N THR A 15 -6.70 6.50 -10.90
CA THR A 15 -5.61 6.79 -11.84
C THR A 15 -4.53 7.48 -11.03
N ALA A 16 -3.32 6.94 -11.05
CA ALA A 16 -2.21 7.59 -10.39
C ALA A 16 -1.97 8.90 -11.12
N ASP A 17 -2.19 10.02 -10.45
CA ASP A 17 -2.02 11.36 -11.05
C ASP A 17 -0.54 11.61 -11.40
N ASP A 18 0.39 10.99 -10.66
CA ASP A 18 1.84 11.07 -10.88
C ASP A 18 2.55 9.71 -10.64
N ILE A 19 3.58 9.43 -11.45
CA ILE A 19 4.46 8.25 -11.31
C ILE A 19 5.73 8.66 -10.56
N VAL A 20 5.98 8.02 -9.42
CA VAL A 20 7.21 8.20 -8.64
C VAL A 20 8.15 7.02 -8.89
N TYR A 21 9.39 7.32 -9.31
CA TYR A 21 10.45 6.33 -9.45
C TYR A 21 11.29 6.25 -8.17
N LEU A 22 11.51 5.04 -7.67
CA LEU A 22 12.28 4.77 -6.46
C LEU A 22 13.48 3.87 -6.81
N ARG A 23 14.64 4.16 -6.22
CA ARG A 23 15.78 3.23 -6.23
C ARG A 23 15.61 2.25 -5.08
N MET A 24 15.69 0.97 -5.38
CA MET A 24 15.67 -0.13 -4.41
C MET A 24 16.88 -1.03 -4.66
N SER A 25 17.42 -1.63 -3.60
CA SER A 25 18.42 -2.67 -3.78
C SER A 25 17.79 -3.91 -4.46
N ALA A 26 18.64 -4.80 -4.98
CA ALA A 26 18.16 -6.06 -5.55
C ALA A 26 17.47 -6.92 -4.49
N GLU A 27 17.96 -6.89 -3.25
CA GLU A 27 17.44 -7.61 -2.10
C GLU A 27 16.05 -7.10 -1.70
N ASP A 28 15.89 -5.80 -1.48
CA ASP A 28 14.59 -5.20 -1.12
C ASP A 28 13.52 -5.49 -2.19
N LYS A 29 13.94 -5.49 -3.47
CA LYS A 29 13.04 -5.78 -4.59
C LYS A 29 12.65 -7.26 -4.62
N ALA A 30 13.54 -8.17 -4.23
CA ALA A 30 13.23 -9.59 -4.15
C ALA A 30 12.26 -9.86 -3.00
N GLU A 31 12.53 -9.32 -1.81
CA GLU A 31 11.66 -9.43 -0.65
C GLU A 31 10.25 -8.88 -0.94
N ALA A 32 10.16 -7.69 -1.54
CA ALA A 32 8.87 -7.09 -1.90
C ALA A 32 8.07 -7.93 -2.91
N LYS A 33 8.73 -8.71 -3.78
CA LYS A 33 8.05 -9.62 -4.70
C LYS A 33 7.49 -10.84 -3.98
N GLU A 34 8.26 -11.44 -3.08
CA GLU A 34 7.85 -12.60 -2.30
C GLU A 34 6.64 -12.28 -1.41
N LEU A 35 6.71 -11.15 -0.70
CA LEU A 35 5.62 -10.69 0.16
C LEU A 35 4.38 -10.30 -0.66
N ALA A 36 4.55 -9.66 -1.82
CA ALA A 36 3.43 -9.36 -2.70
C ALA A 36 2.74 -10.62 -3.23
N ALA A 37 3.50 -11.66 -3.58
CA ALA A 37 2.95 -12.93 -4.04
C ALA A 37 2.18 -13.64 -2.92
N ALA A 38 2.68 -13.61 -1.68
CA ALA A 38 1.99 -14.18 -0.51
C ALA A 38 0.63 -13.51 -0.23
N GLU A 39 0.43 -12.26 -0.67
CA GLU A 39 -0.81 -11.51 -0.51
C GLU A 39 -1.64 -11.35 -1.80
N ASP A 40 -1.38 -12.19 -2.82
CA ASP A 40 -2.05 -12.20 -4.13
C ASP A 40 -2.19 -10.80 -4.77
N ARG A 41 -1.08 -10.06 -4.83
CA ARG A 41 -1.04 -8.69 -5.36
C ARG A 41 0.20 -8.41 -6.20
N THR A 42 0.12 -7.35 -7.00
CA THR A 42 1.30 -6.85 -7.72
C THR A 42 2.31 -6.22 -6.74
N THR A 43 3.60 -6.34 -7.05
CA THR A 43 4.68 -5.71 -6.26
C THR A 43 4.47 -4.20 -6.11
N ALA A 44 4.03 -3.51 -7.16
CA ALA A 44 3.74 -2.07 -7.10
C ALA A 44 2.60 -1.74 -6.11
N SER A 45 1.51 -2.52 -6.13
CA SER A 45 0.41 -2.36 -5.18
C SER A 45 0.86 -2.65 -3.74
N PHE A 46 1.65 -3.69 -3.53
CA PHE A 46 2.24 -4.03 -2.24
C PHE A 46 3.12 -2.88 -1.70
N VAL A 47 4.09 -2.41 -2.50
CA VAL A 47 5.00 -1.32 -2.11
C VAL A 47 4.21 -0.04 -1.78
N ARG A 48 3.19 0.29 -2.58
CA ARG A 48 2.31 1.43 -2.32
C ARG A 48 1.55 1.26 -0.99
N ALA A 49 1.04 0.07 -0.71
CA ALA A 49 0.36 -0.20 0.56
C ALA A 49 1.31 -0.06 1.76
N MET A 50 2.55 -0.54 1.64
CA MET A 50 3.57 -0.40 2.68
C MET A 50 3.97 1.06 2.90
N TYR A 51 4.13 1.85 1.83
CA TYR A 51 4.34 3.29 1.95
C TYR A 51 3.21 3.98 2.73
N LEU A 52 1.95 3.71 2.39
CA LEU A 52 0.80 4.31 3.08
C LEU A 52 0.77 3.95 4.57
N ARG A 53 1.08 2.69 4.91
CA ARG A 53 1.19 2.22 6.29
C ARG A 53 2.29 2.98 7.05
N GLY A 54 3.48 3.12 6.46
CA GLY A 54 4.59 3.85 7.04
C GLY A 54 4.28 5.34 7.26
N VAL A 55 3.60 5.98 6.30
CA VAL A 55 3.17 7.39 6.43
C VAL A 55 2.18 7.56 7.57
N ALA A 56 1.22 6.64 7.73
CA ALA A 56 0.26 6.70 8.83
C ALA A 56 0.96 6.59 10.20
N ASP A 57 1.88 5.62 10.34
CA ASP A 57 2.66 5.45 11.56
C ASP A 57 3.54 6.68 11.87
N TYR A 58 4.21 7.23 10.87
CA TYR A 58 5.00 8.46 11.00
C TYR A 58 4.15 9.64 11.50
N LYS A 59 2.96 9.83 10.92
CA LYS A 59 2.03 10.91 11.34
C LYS A 59 1.58 10.73 12.78
N ASN A 60 1.29 9.49 13.21
CA ASN A 60 0.91 9.20 14.59
C ASN A 60 2.05 9.55 15.56
N LYS A 61 3.29 9.13 15.25
CA LYS A 61 4.48 9.46 16.05
C LYS A 61 4.70 10.97 16.12
N LEU A 62 4.55 11.67 15.00
CA LEU A 62 4.69 13.13 14.95
C LEU A 62 3.63 13.85 15.80
N ALA A 63 2.39 13.36 15.79
CA ALA A 63 1.32 13.91 16.62
C ALA A 63 1.64 13.76 18.12
N ILE A 64 2.14 12.59 18.53
CA ILE A 64 2.57 12.33 19.91
C ILE A 64 3.70 13.30 20.31
N LEU A 65 4.75 13.42 19.50
CA LEU A 65 5.88 14.31 19.78
C LEU A 65 5.45 15.77 19.97
N ARG A 66 4.48 16.23 19.17
CA ARG A 66 3.94 17.60 19.23
C ARG A 66 3.05 17.86 20.45
N GLN A 67 2.51 16.82 21.09
CA GLN A 67 1.70 16.96 22.32
C GLN A 67 2.55 17.00 23.58
N THR A 68 3.76 16.44 23.53
CA THR A 68 4.71 16.37 24.66
C THR A 68 5.78 17.47 24.62
N SER A 69 5.75 18.35 23.62
CA SER A 69 6.60 19.55 23.49
C SER A 69 5.83 20.79 23.93
#